data_AF-U6MCU8-F1
#
_entry.id   AF-U6MCU8-F1
#
_cell.length_a   1.000
_cell.length_b   1.000
_cell.length_c   1.000
_cell.angle_alpha   90.00
_cell.angle_beta   90.00
_cell.angle_gamma   90.00
#
_symmetry.space_group_name_H-M   'P 1'
#
loop_
_entity.id
_entity.type
_entity.pdbx_description
1 polymer ?
#
loop_
_entity_poly.entity_id
_entity_poly.type
_entity_poly.pdbx_seq_one_letter_code
_entity_poly.pdbx_strand_id
1 'polypeptide(L)'
;MNQALKDPEIADLHRKNAAQMDLGSGHTPHRAIVYEDGRNMRNFLDLAEIDLAERGVETRQWGDELKRYLTGEALGYWLYLRRTGASLTDWDNVRQQFCARFCSMTKERMKEMIADNVWQGDHKEYTARFAAIVAQGITMAPDLLVGYYLVNLPEDLYREITRNGMRKFVDWQEAATALATTAALWRDSCEERLRLQRELEDIKWDMWEGSARSAMEWYEGLGKCAPDVGDGITTLETVVRRLDLERSSAGYPDSSKRGPTLTNRDI
;
A
#
# COMPACT_ATOMS: atom_id res chain seq x y z
N MET A 1 -35.23 31.01 -52.94
CA MET A 1 -35.36 32.01 -51.85
C MET A 1 -36.10 31.34 -50.71
N ASN A 2 -35.37 30.93 -49.67
CA ASN A 2 -35.93 30.23 -48.50
C ASN A 2 -36.42 31.28 -47.49
N GLN A 3 -37.74 31.35 -47.29
CA GLN A 3 -38.31 32.08 -46.16
C GLN A 3 -38.50 31.13 -44.99
N ALA A 4 -37.73 31.42 -43.94
CA ALA A 4 -37.79 30.81 -42.64
C ALA A 4 -39.18 31.00 -42.01
N LEU A 5 -39.90 29.90 -41.81
CA LEU A 5 -41.01 29.84 -40.88
C LEU A 5 -40.40 29.83 -39.47
N LYS A 6 -40.28 31.01 -38.86
CA LYS A 6 -39.89 31.18 -37.46
C LYS A 6 -41.09 30.82 -36.61
N ASP A 7 -41.13 29.58 -36.16
CA ASP A 7 -42.16 29.10 -35.25
C ASP A 7 -41.85 29.60 -33.82
N PRO A 8 -42.60 30.59 -33.28
CA PRO A 8 -42.30 31.18 -31.98
C PRO A 8 -42.50 30.18 -30.83
N GLU A 9 -43.28 29.12 -31.06
CA GLU A 9 -43.58 28.08 -30.08
C GLU A 9 -42.39 27.13 -29.87
N ILE A 10 -41.66 26.81 -30.94
CA ILE A 10 -40.41 26.04 -30.87
C ILE A 10 -39.33 26.87 -30.17
N ALA A 11 -39.24 28.18 -30.46
CA ALA A 11 -38.29 29.06 -29.78
C ALA A 11 -38.60 29.24 -28.27
N ASP A 12 -39.86 29.18 -27.87
CA ASP A 12 -40.27 29.23 -26.46
C ASP A 12 -40.03 27.89 -25.74
N LEU A 13 -40.24 26.76 -26.43
CA LEU A 13 -39.89 25.43 -25.94
C LEU A 13 -38.38 25.28 -25.72
N HIS A 14 -37.57 25.77 -26.65
CA HIS A 14 -36.11 25.78 -26.51
C HIS A 14 -35.65 26.70 -25.37
N ARG A 15 -36.31 27.84 -25.13
CA ARG A 15 -36.03 28.72 -23.98
C ARG A 15 -36.44 28.09 -22.65
N LYS A 16 -37.59 27.42 -22.59
CA LYS A 16 -38.04 26.67 -21.40
C LYS A 16 -37.13 25.48 -21.10
N ASN A 17 -36.70 24.74 -22.13
CA ASN A 17 -35.73 23.65 -21.98
C ASN A 17 -34.35 24.17 -21.57
N ALA A 18 -33.90 25.33 -22.08
CA ALA A 18 -32.66 25.96 -21.65
C ALA A 18 -32.74 26.47 -20.19
N ALA A 19 -33.88 27.04 -19.78
CA ALA A 19 -34.12 27.45 -18.39
C ALA A 19 -34.27 26.24 -17.43
N GLN A 20 -34.76 25.09 -17.90
CA GLN A 20 -34.76 23.84 -17.14
C GLN A 20 -33.37 23.18 -17.07
N MET A 21 -32.50 23.41 -18.05
CA MET A 21 -31.09 23.00 -17.99
C MET A 21 -30.24 23.92 -17.09
N ASP A 22 -30.62 25.20 -16.93
CA ASP A 22 -29.99 26.14 -15.99
C ASP A 22 -30.47 25.94 -14.54
N LEU A 23 -31.65 25.32 -14.37
CA LEU A 23 -32.15 24.74 -13.10
C LEU A 23 -31.75 23.27 -12.92
N GLY A 24 -30.94 22.74 -13.83
CA GLY A 24 -30.12 21.55 -13.64
C GLY A 24 -29.04 21.87 -12.63
N SER A 25 -29.50 22.12 -11.40
CA SER A 25 -28.76 22.19 -10.16
C SER A 25 -27.50 21.37 -10.34
N GLY A 26 -26.34 22.04 -10.32
CA GLY A 26 -25.09 21.39 -9.99
C GLY A 26 -25.30 20.70 -8.66
N HIS A 27 -25.88 19.50 -8.68
CA HIS A 27 -25.70 18.52 -7.65
C HIS A 27 -24.24 18.17 -7.79
N THR A 28 -23.39 18.98 -7.16
CA THR A 28 -22.25 18.43 -6.45
C THR A 28 -22.79 17.18 -5.76
N PRO A 29 -22.22 16.00 -6.04
CA PRO A 29 -22.69 14.79 -5.39
C PRO A 29 -22.51 15.04 -3.90
N HIS A 30 -23.60 15.39 -3.21
CA HIS A 30 -23.58 15.55 -1.77
C HIS A 30 -23.06 14.22 -1.25
N ARG A 31 -21.84 14.25 -0.72
CA ARG A 31 -21.22 13.08 -0.14
C ARG A 31 -22.10 12.77 1.05
N ALA A 32 -22.94 11.74 0.92
CA ALA A 32 -23.90 11.40 1.95
C ALA A 32 -23.13 11.10 3.24
N ILE A 33 -23.09 12.08 4.14
CA ILE A 33 -22.53 11.89 5.46
C ILE A 33 -23.46 10.90 6.15
N VAL A 34 -22.93 9.71 6.40
CA VAL A 34 -23.66 8.65 7.11
C VAL A 34 -23.92 9.13 8.53
N TYR A 35 -25.06 8.75 9.10
CA TYR A 35 -25.37 9.05 10.49
C TYR A 35 -24.30 8.47 11.43
N GLU A 36 -23.72 9.32 12.28
CA GLU A 36 -22.63 8.96 13.18
C GLU A 36 -23.12 8.75 14.61
N ASP A 37 -22.67 7.68 15.26
CA ASP A 37 -23.06 7.32 16.63
C ASP A 37 -22.01 7.64 17.70
N GLY A 38 -20.81 8.07 17.28
CA GLY A 38 -19.70 8.44 18.16
C GLY A 38 -18.43 7.65 17.90
N ARG A 39 -18.50 6.51 17.21
CA ARG A 39 -17.35 5.62 16.96
C ARG A 39 -16.26 6.25 16.10
N ASN A 40 -16.61 7.17 15.21
CA ASN A 40 -15.66 7.85 14.33
C ASN A 40 -15.74 9.38 14.42
N MET A 41 -16.02 9.89 15.62
CA MET A 41 -16.37 11.29 15.86
C MET A 41 -15.37 12.31 15.25
N ARG A 42 -14.06 12.07 15.34
CA ARG A 42 -13.05 13.02 14.80
C ARG A 42 -13.16 13.17 13.29
N ASN A 43 -13.10 12.06 12.54
CA ASN A 43 -13.20 12.10 11.07
C ASN A 43 -14.59 12.57 10.62
N PHE A 44 -15.64 12.19 11.36
CA PHE A 44 -16.98 12.66 11.10
C PHE A 44 -17.09 14.19 11.21
N LEU A 45 -16.52 14.81 12.24
CA LEU A 45 -16.57 16.26 12.42
C LEU A 45 -15.83 16.99 11.30
N ASP A 46 -14.71 16.46 10.81
CA ASP A 46 -13.99 17.00 9.65
C ASP A 46 -14.82 16.93 8.37
N LEU A 47 -15.53 15.82 8.15
CA LEU A 47 -16.43 15.68 7.01
C LEU A 47 -17.66 16.59 7.13
N ALA A 48 -18.24 16.71 8.32
CA ALA A 48 -19.37 17.59 8.58
C ALA A 48 -19.02 19.07 8.35
N GLU A 49 -17.82 19.48 8.75
CA GLU A 49 -17.30 20.82 8.50
C GLU A 49 -17.23 21.15 7.00
N ILE A 50 -16.71 20.22 6.19
CA ILE A 50 -16.64 20.37 4.73
C ILE A 50 -18.05 20.49 4.13
N ASP A 51 -18.97 19.58 4.46
CA ASP A 51 -20.34 19.61 3.90
C ASP A 51 -21.12 20.86 4.34
N LEU A 52 -20.99 21.29 5.59
CA LEU A 52 -21.65 22.50 6.08
C LEU A 52 -21.09 23.77 5.40
N ALA A 53 -19.78 23.82 5.16
CA ALA A 53 -19.15 24.89 4.40
C ALA A 53 -19.59 24.89 2.93
N GLU A 54 -19.64 23.73 2.27
CA GLU A 54 -20.12 23.58 0.88
C GLU A 54 -21.60 23.97 0.74
N ARG A 55 -22.41 23.72 1.77
CA ARG A 55 -23.82 24.15 1.84
C ARG A 55 -24.00 25.65 2.14
N GLY A 56 -22.92 26.38 2.40
CA GLY A 56 -22.98 27.80 2.74
C GLY A 56 -23.65 28.08 4.10
N VAL A 57 -23.65 27.11 5.02
CA VAL A 57 -24.15 27.31 6.38
C VAL A 57 -23.17 28.20 7.13
N GLU A 58 -23.66 29.21 7.83
CA GLU A 58 -22.79 30.05 8.67
C GLU A 58 -22.17 29.25 9.81
N THR A 59 -20.89 29.46 10.11
CA THR A 59 -20.14 28.71 11.14
C THR A 59 -20.84 28.67 12.50
N ARG A 60 -21.52 29.76 12.89
CA ARG A 60 -22.30 29.85 14.13
C ARG A 60 -23.50 28.90 14.21
N GLN A 61 -23.91 28.32 13.08
CA GLN A 61 -25.03 27.38 12.98
C GLN A 61 -24.56 25.93 12.84
N TRP A 62 -23.26 25.68 12.64
CA TRP A 62 -22.74 24.33 12.41
C TRP A 62 -23.03 23.39 13.57
N GLY A 63 -22.83 23.85 14.81
CA GLY A 63 -23.15 23.07 16.00
C GLY A 63 -24.64 22.73 16.13
N ASP A 64 -25.53 23.60 15.64
CA ASP A 64 -26.98 23.34 15.63
C ASP A 64 -27.42 22.40 14.50
N GLU A 65 -26.70 22.42 13.38
CA GLU A 65 -26.95 21.57 12.21
C GLU A 65 -26.48 20.12 12.43
N LEU A 66 -25.50 19.90 13.31
CA LEU A 66 -24.96 18.57 13.64
C LEU A 66 -26.04 17.53 13.95
N LYS A 67 -27.14 17.92 14.61
CA LYS A 67 -28.25 17.02 14.94
C LYS A 67 -28.80 16.22 13.74
N ARG A 68 -28.65 16.74 12.52
CA ARG A 68 -29.11 16.09 11.29
C ARG A 68 -28.24 14.90 10.87
N TYR A 69 -27.05 14.80 11.42
CA TYR A 69 -26.05 13.80 11.06
C TYR A 69 -25.71 12.84 12.21
N LEU A 70 -26.28 13.06 13.40
CA LEU A 70 -25.98 12.26 14.58
C LEU A 70 -27.08 11.22 14.83
N THR A 71 -26.68 10.08 15.36
CA THR A 71 -27.59 9.03 15.88
C THR A 71 -27.08 8.49 17.22
N GLY A 72 -27.84 7.61 17.85
CA GLY A 72 -27.44 6.89 19.07
C GLY A 72 -26.97 7.81 20.21
N GLU A 73 -25.84 7.45 20.82
CA GLU A 73 -25.27 8.19 21.96
C GLU A 73 -24.79 9.58 21.59
N ALA A 74 -24.25 9.79 20.38
CA ALA A 74 -23.80 11.10 19.93
C ALA A 74 -24.96 12.10 19.80
N LEU A 75 -26.11 11.67 19.27
CA LEU A 75 -27.32 12.49 19.27
C LEU A 75 -27.81 12.77 20.69
N GLY A 76 -27.74 11.77 21.58
CA GLY A 76 -28.06 11.94 23.00
C GLY A 76 -27.20 13.01 23.68
N TYR A 77 -25.90 13.02 23.38
CA TYR A 77 -24.96 14.02 23.90
C TYR A 77 -25.21 15.42 23.33
N TRP A 78 -25.53 15.54 22.03
CA TRP A 78 -25.95 16.81 21.44
C TRP A 78 -27.17 17.40 22.16
N LEU A 79 -28.19 16.58 22.43
CA LEU A 79 -29.38 16.98 23.18
C LEU A 79 -29.05 17.41 24.61
N TYR A 80 -28.08 16.75 25.25
CA TYR A 80 -27.58 17.14 26.57
C TYR A 80 -26.95 18.55 26.54
N LEU A 81 -26.04 18.82 25.60
CA LEU A 81 -25.39 20.14 25.46
C LEU A 81 -26.41 21.26 25.26
N ARG A 82 -27.43 21.01 24.43
CA ARG A 82 -28.52 21.96 24.22
C ARG A 82 -29.34 22.22 25.48
N ARG A 83 -29.60 21.19 26.29
CA ARG A 83 -30.38 21.32 27.54
C ARG A 83 -29.61 22.05 28.63
N THR A 84 -28.29 21.90 28.69
CA THR A 84 -27.44 22.54 29.69
C THR A 84 -27.02 23.96 29.31
N GLY A 85 -27.45 24.45 28.14
CA GLY A 85 -27.14 25.80 27.68
C GLY A 85 -25.70 25.97 27.21
N ALA A 86 -25.01 24.88 26.87
CA ALA A 86 -23.69 24.97 26.26
C ALA A 86 -23.78 25.70 24.92
N SER A 87 -22.81 26.57 24.64
CA SER A 87 -22.79 27.31 23.37
C SER A 87 -22.53 26.35 22.21
N LEU A 88 -23.54 26.18 21.34
CA LEU A 88 -23.42 25.47 20.06
C LEU A 88 -22.97 26.39 18.91
N THR A 89 -22.76 27.68 19.19
CA THR A 89 -22.36 28.66 18.17
C THR A 89 -20.85 28.74 17.97
N ASP A 90 -20.08 28.23 18.94
CA ASP A 90 -18.63 28.12 18.85
C ASP A 90 -18.27 26.72 18.36
N TRP A 91 -17.93 26.61 17.08
CA TRP A 91 -17.64 25.34 16.43
C TRP A 91 -16.44 24.63 17.04
N ASP A 92 -15.37 25.35 17.38
CA ASP A 92 -14.17 24.74 17.97
C ASP A 92 -14.47 24.14 19.34
N ASN A 93 -15.26 24.85 20.16
CA ASN A 93 -15.71 24.33 21.45
C ASN A 93 -16.62 23.10 21.27
N VAL A 94 -17.54 23.11 20.29
CA VAL A 94 -18.38 21.95 19.97
C VAL A 94 -17.51 20.75 19.57
N ARG A 95 -16.54 20.93 18.66
CA ARG A 95 -15.60 19.87 18.25
C ARG A 95 -14.84 19.31 19.44
N GLN A 96 -14.34 20.17 20.32
CA GLN A 96 -13.61 19.76 21.53
C GLN A 96 -14.48 18.93 22.47
N GLN A 97 -15.73 19.35 22.73
CA GLN A 97 -16.67 18.62 23.61
C GLN A 97 -16.98 17.22 23.07
N PHE A 98 -17.33 17.13 21.78
CA PHE A 98 -17.61 15.85 21.13
C PHE A 98 -16.38 14.95 21.09
N CYS A 99 -15.20 15.50 20.79
CA CYS A 99 -13.96 14.73 20.83
C CYS A 99 -13.63 14.27 22.25
N ALA A 100 -13.77 15.11 23.27
CA ALA A 100 -13.52 14.74 24.65
C ALA A 100 -14.45 13.61 25.12
N ARG A 101 -15.69 13.56 24.62
CA ARG A 101 -16.67 12.56 25.00
C ARG A 101 -16.52 11.23 24.24
N PHE A 102 -16.24 11.29 22.94
CA PHE A 102 -16.34 10.13 22.05
C PHE A 102 -15.00 9.68 21.43
N CYS A 103 -13.99 10.54 21.37
CA CYS A 103 -12.66 10.14 20.93
C CYS A 103 -11.90 9.51 22.10
N SER A 104 -12.04 8.19 22.25
CA SER A 104 -11.37 7.41 23.29
C SER A 104 -9.87 7.21 23.06
N MET A 105 -9.37 7.52 21.85
CA MET A 105 -7.97 7.33 21.50
C MET A 105 -7.09 8.35 22.21
N THR A 106 -6.40 7.92 23.27
CA THR A 106 -5.39 8.73 23.97
C THR A 106 -4.09 8.79 23.16
N LYS A 107 -3.21 9.74 23.49
CA LYS A 107 -1.86 9.81 22.92
C LYS A 107 -1.08 8.52 23.18
N GLU A 108 -1.23 7.98 24.38
CA GLU A 108 -0.58 6.77 24.86
C GLU A 108 -1.09 5.57 24.06
N ARG A 109 -2.41 5.43 23.89
CA ARG A 109 -2.98 4.34 23.10
C ARG A 109 -2.58 4.40 21.63
N MET A 110 -2.51 5.60 21.05
CA MET A 110 -2.01 5.79 19.70
C MET A 110 -0.54 5.34 19.57
N LYS A 111 0.31 5.66 20.56
CA LYS A 111 1.70 5.18 20.58
C LYS A 111 1.81 3.67 20.70
N GLU A 112 0.96 3.04 21.52
CA GLU A 112 0.88 1.57 21.60
C GLU A 112 0.54 0.95 20.24
N MET A 113 -0.51 1.45 19.57
CA MET A 113 -0.89 0.96 18.25
C MET A 113 0.19 1.19 17.19
N ILE A 114 0.90 2.32 17.26
CA ILE A 114 2.08 2.57 16.43
C ILE A 114 3.15 1.53 16.73
N ALA A 115 3.50 1.29 18.00
CA ALA A 115 4.51 0.31 18.39
C ALA A 115 4.15 -1.12 17.92
N ASP A 116 2.87 -1.46 17.93
CA ASP A 116 2.35 -2.74 17.43
C ASP A 116 2.35 -2.82 15.89
N ASN A 117 2.40 -1.69 15.17
CA ASN A 117 2.56 -1.65 13.72
C ASN A 117 4.02 -1.89 13.34
N VAL A 118 4.46 -3.14 13.49
CA VAL A 118 5.80 -3.58 13.10
C VAL A 118 5.85 -3.88 11.59
N TRP A 119 7.02 -3.67 11.00
CA TRP A 119 7.30 -4.06 9.62
C TRP A 119 7.12 -5.56 9.38
N GLN A 120 6.40 -5.93 8.32
CA GLN A 120 6.11 -7.33 7.95
C GLN A 120 6.55 -7.67 6.52
N GLY A 121 7.31 -6.79 5.85
CA GLY A 121 7.80 -7.00 4.48
C GLY A 121 6.97 -6.35 3.38
N ASP A 122 5.73 -5.92 3.66
CA ASP A 122 4.89 -5.19 2.70
C ASP A 122 4.73 -3.71 3.08
N HIS A 123 5.30 -2.83 2.25
CA HIS A 123 5.18 -1.39 2.43
C HIS A 123 3.74 -0.88 2.31
N LYS A 124 2.91 -1.48 1.46
CA LYS A 124 1.52 -1.03 1.27
C LYS A 124 0.72 -1.29 2.51
N GLU A 125 0.82 -2.51 3.05
CA GLU A 125 0.08 -2.91 4.24
C GLU A 125 0.57 -2.14 5.47
N TYR A 126 1.89 -2.02 5.64
CA TYR A 126 2.50 -1.22 6.71
C TYR A 126 2.02 0.24 6.69
N THR A 127 2.08 0.87 5.51
CA THR A 127 1.63 2.26 5.33
C THR A 127 0.14 2.40 5.61
N ALA A 128 -0.69 1.47 5.12
CA ALA A 128 -2.14 1.51 5.32
C ALA A 128 -2.52 1.39 6.80
N ARG A 129 -1.88 0.49 7.55
CA ARG A 129 -2.09 0.36 9.01
C ARG A 129 -1.67 1.63 9.74
N PHE A 130 -0.51 2.19 9.40
CA PHE A 130 -0.06 3.46 10.00
C PHE A 130 -1.04 4.60 9.70
N ALA A 131 -1.49 4.72 8.45
CA ALA A 131 -2.48 5.72 8.04
C ALA A 131 -3.80 5.59 8.81
N ALA A 132 -4.28 4.37 9.02
CA ALA A 132 -5.48 4.11 9.82
C ALA A 132 -5.31 4.53 11.28
N ILE A 133 -4.14 4.27 11.88
CA ILE A 133 -3.82 4.71 13.24
C ILE A 133 -3.79 6.24 13.33
N VAL A 134 -3.15 6.92 12.38
CA VAL A 134 -3.08 8.39 12.35
C VAL A 134 -4.46 9.02 12.14
N ALA A 135 -5.30 8.44 11.28
CA ALA A 135 -6.66 8.92 11.03
C ALA A 135 -7.61 8.74 12.23
N GLN A 136 -7.41 7.71 13.06
CA GLN A 136 -8.17 7.50 14.31
C GLN A 136 -7.53 8.24 15.50
N GLY A 137 -6.24 8.52 15.39
CA GLY A 137 -5.39 9.10 16.41
C GLY A 137 -5.63 10.59 16.67
N ILE A 138 -4.97 11.10 17.70
CA ILE A 138 -4.92 12.54 17.97
C ILE A 138 -3.98 13.23 17.00
N THR A 139 -4.23 14.51 16.72
CA THR A 139 -3.31 15.34 15.95
C THR A 139 -1.96 15.42 16.66
N MET A 140 -0.90 15.00 15.97
CA MET A 140 0.49 15.11 16.43
C MET A 140 1.29 15.96 15.46
N ALA A 141 2.43 16.49 15.92
CA ALA A 141 3.33 17.23 15.07
C ALA A 141 3.86 16.34 13.92
N PRO A 142 3.95 16.84 12.67
CA PRO A 142 4.33 16.02 11.52
C PRO A 142 5.70 15.34 11.67
N ASP A 143 6.67 16.04 12.26
CA ASP A 143 8.01 15.53 12.57
C ASP A 143 7.99 14.33 13.52
N LEU A 144 7.10 14.37 14.52
CA LEU A 144 6.91 13.26 15.45
C LEU A 144 6.29 12.03 14.75
N LEU A 145 5.32 12.26 13.84
CA LEU A 145 4.73 11.19 13.03
C LEU A 145 5.75 10.57 12.07
N VAL A 146 6.62 11.38 11.46
CA VAL A 146 7.75 10.88 10.66
C VAL A 146 8.66 10.00 11.51
N GLY A 147 9.04 10.46 12.70
CA GLY A 147 9.87 9.68 13.61
C GLY A 147 9.24 8.33 13.98
N TYR A 148 7.95 8.34 14.32
CA TYR A 148 7.20 7.11 14.61
C TYR A 148 7.03 6.18 13.41
N TYR A 149 6.88 6.74 12.22
CA TYR A 149 6.80 5.95 11.00
C TYR A 149 8.12 5.26 10.66
N LEU A 150 9.24 5.94 10.89
CA LEU A 150 10.57 5.44 10.56
C LEU A 150 11.14 4.46 11.59
N VAL A 151 10.82 4.63 12.88
CA VAL A 151 11.42 3.82 13.96
C VAL A 151 11.05 2.33 13.92
N ASN A 152 9.91 1.99 13.32
CA ASN A 152 9.45 0.60 13.19
C ASN A 152 9.93 -0.08 11.91
N LEU A 153 10.69 0.62 11.06
CA LEU A 153 11.31 0.02 9.90
C LEU A 153 12.62 -0.68 10.31
N PRO A 154 12.97 -1.79 9.64
CA PRO A 154 14.32 -2.34 9.69
C PRO A 154 15.39 -1.29 9.41
N GLU A 155 16.52 -1.37 10.13
CA GLU A 155 17.62 -0.40 10.08
C GLU A 155 18.18 -0.18 8.66
N ASP A 156 18.21 -1.24 7.84
CA ASP A 156 18.60 -1.20 6.44
C ASP A 156 17.64 -0.37 5.58
N LEU A 157 16.32 -0.57 5.76
CA LEU A 157 15.30 0.23 5.08
C LEU A 157 15.33 1.68 5.55
N TYR A 158 15.46 1.90 6.87
CA TYR A 158 15.60 3.22 7.45
C TYR A 158 16.78 3.99 6.82
N ARG A 159 17.96 3.36 6.74
CA ARG A 159 19.17 3.95 6.14
C ARG A 159 18.99 4.26 4.67
N GLU A 160 18.40 3.34 3.91
CA GLU A 160 18.21 3.53 2.47
C GLU A 160 17.27 4.71 2.20
N ILE A 161 16.10 4.73 2.86
CA ILE A 161 15.07 5.74 2.67
C ILE A 161 15.55 7.13 3.12
N THR A 162 16.24 7.19 4.25
CA THR A 162 16.79 8.44 4.79
C THR A 162 18.13 8.84 4.16
N ARG A 163 18.70 8.03 3.26
CA ARG A 163 20.07 8.19 2.75
C ARG A 163 21.07 8.40 3.90
N ASN A 164 21.10 7.45 4.83
CA ASN A 164 21.88 7.51 6.07
C ASN A 164 21.60 8.77 6.91
N GLY A 165 20.32 9.15 7.04
CA GLY A 165 19.89 10.30 7.84
C GLY A 165 20.09 11.68 7.18
N MET A 166 20.59 11.75 5.94
CA MET A 166 20.77 13.02 5.22
C MET A 166 19.46 13.59 4.66
N ARG A 167 18.50 12.71 4.36
CA ARG A 167 17.18 13.09 3.87
C ARG A 167 16.23 13.27 5.05
N LYS A 168 15.60 14.44 5.11
CA LYS A 168 14.49 14.73 6.02
C LYS A 168 13.18 14.71 5.24
N PHE A 169 12.11 14.33 5.93
CA PHE A 169 10.76 14.30 5.38
C PHE A 169 9.93 15.39 6.03
N VAL A 170 9.05 16.01 5.25
CA VAL A 170 8.11 17.03 5.76
C VAL A 170 7.01 16.37 6.59
N ASP A 171 6.53 15.22 6.12
CA ASP A 171 5.49 14.42 6.77
C ASP A 171 5.70 12.92 6.55
N TRP A 172 4.90 12.10 7.23
CA TRP A 172 5.02 10.65 7.15
C TRP A 172 4.58 10.10 5.78
N GLN A 173 3.73 10.82 5.03
CA GLN A 173 3.33 10.43 3.68
C GLN A 173 4.47 10.55 2.67
N GLU A 174 5.32 11.57 2.82
CA GLU A 174 6.55 11.70 2.02
C GLU A 174 7.51 10.54 2.32
N ALA A 175 7.67 10.19 3.60
CA ALA A 175 8.46 9.03 4.02
C ALA A 175 7.87 7.71 3.45
N ALA A 176 6.55 7.56 3.45
CA ALA A 176 5.87 6.41 2.87
C ALA A 176 6.05 6.31 1.35
N THR A 177 6.02 7.45 0.66
CA THR A 177 6.29 7.51 -0.78
C THR A 177 7.74 7.09 -1.08
N ALA A 178 8.69 7.55 -0.29
CA ALA A 178 10.09 7.15 -0.43
C ALA A 178 10.29 5.65 -0.16
N LEU A 179 9.61 5.08 0.84
CA LEU A 179 9.58 3.65 1.09
C LEU A 179 9.02 2.88 -0.11
N ALA A 180 7.91 3.33 -0.70
CA ALA A 180 7.30 2.70 -1.87
C ALA A 180 8.24 2.71 -3.08
N THR A 181 8.91 3.84 -3.35
CA THR A 181 9.92 3.94 -4.42
C THR A 181 11.08 2.96 -4.18
N THR A 182 11.56 2.87 -2.95
CA THR A 182 12.66 1.96 -2.58
C THR A 182 12.24 0.50 -2.77
N ALA A 183 11.01 0.14 -2.35
CA ALA A 183 10.47 -1.20 -2.54
C ALA A 183 10.27 -1.56 -4.03
N ALA A 184 9.91 -0.59 -4.87
CA ALA A 184 9.81 -0.79 -6.31
C ALA A 184 11.20 -1.06 -6.94
N LEU A 185 12.20 -0.24 -6.61
CA LEU A 185 13.58 -0.45 -7.06
C LEU A 185 14.13 -1.83 -6.66
N TRP A 186 13.82 -2.28 -5.44
CA TRP A 186 14.21 -3.61 -5.01
C TRP A 186 13.53 -4.72 -5.79
N ARG A 187 12.25 -4.55 -6.13
CA ARG A 187 11.51 -5.52 -6.93
C ARG A 187 12.12 -5.64 -8.33
N ASP A 188 12.36 -4.50 -8.98
CA ASP A 188 12.95 -4.46 -10.32
C ASP A 188 14.35 -5.10 -10.32
N SER A 189 15.16 -4.81 -9.30
CA SER A 189 16.49 -5.42 -9.10
C SER A 189 16.41 -6.93 -8.85
N CYS A 190 15.43 -7.40 -8.06
CA CYS A 190 15.20 -8.83 -7.84
C CYS A 190 14.79 -9.55 -9.13
N GLU A 191 13.90 -8.94 -9.92
CA GLU A 191 13.46 -9.48 -11.21
C GLU A 191 14.62 -9.56 -12.21
N GLU A 192 15.43 -8.51 -12.32
CA GLU A 192 16.60 -8.52 -13.21
C GLU A 192 17.63 -9.56 -12.76
N ARG A 193 17.86 -9.70 -11.45
CA ARG A 193 18.75 -10.75 -10.93
C ARG A 193 18.25 -12.15 -11.28
N LEU A 194 16.94 -12.40 -11.15
CA LEU A 194 16.34 -13.67 -11.53
C LEU A 194 16.45 -13.92 -13.03
N ARG A 195 16.27 -12.87 -13.86
CA ARG A 195 16.45 -12.95 -15.31
C ARG A 195 17.88 -13.36 -15.67
N LEU A 196 18.87 -12.66 -15.13
CA LEU A 196 20.29 -12.97 -15.33
C LEU A 196 20.65 -14.36 -14.81
N GLN A 197 20.07 -14.80 -13.69
CA GLN A 197 20.30 -16.14 -13.17
C GLN A 197 19.79 -17.22 -14.13
N ARG A 198 18.59 -17.03 -14.70
CA ARG A 198 18.06 -17.95 -15.72
C ARG A 198 18.93 -17.99 -16.97
N GLU A 199 19.38 -16.83 -17.46
CA GLU A 199 20.31 -16.77 -18.60
C GLU A 199 21.61 -17.55 -18.33
N LEU A 200 22.17 -17.44 -17.13
CA LEU A 200 23.36 -18.21 -16.74
C LEU A 200 23.09 -19.71 -16.61
N GLU A 201 21.89 -20.11 -16.16
CA GLU A 201 21.47 -21.51 -16.08
C GLU A 201 21.26 -22.11 -17.48
N ASP A 202 20.65 -21.35 -18.41
CA ASP A 202 20.43 -21.75 -19.80
C ASP A 202 21.77 -21.94 -20.54
N ILE A 203 22.73 -21.01 -20.38
CA ILE A 203 24.08 -21.15 -20.97
C ILE A 203 24.80 -22.40 -20.45
N LYS A 204 24.67 -22.69 -19.14
CA LYS A 204 25.24 -23.91 -18.56
C LYS A 204 24.60 -25.16 -19.15
N TRP A 205 23.30 -25.14 -19.37
CA TRP A 205 22.56 -26.23 -19.99
C TRP A 205 23.01 -26.46 -21.45
N ASP A 206 23.06 -25.40 -22.26
CA ASP A 206 23.51 -25.47 -23.67
C ASP A 206 24.94 -26.00 -23.80
N MET A 207 25.84 -25.57 -22.91
CA MET A 207 27.23 -26.06 -22.88
C MET A 207 27.29 -27.55 -22.53
N TRP A 208 26.47 -28.01 -21.59
CA TRP A 208 26.40 -29.41 -21.21
C TRP A 208 25.78 -30.27 -22.33
N GLU A 209 24.71 -29.79 -22.96
CA GLU A 209 24.05 -30.48 -24.07
C GLU A 209 24.95 -30.57 -25.31
N GLY A 210 25.66 -29.49 -25.64
CA GLY A 210 26.66 -29.48 -26.71
C GLY A 210 27.83 -30.44 -26.43
N SER A 211 28.29 -30.52 -25.17
CA SER A 211 29.31 -31.48 -24.76
C SER A 211 28.82 -32.93 -24.85
N ALA A 212 27.60 -33.21 -24.40
CA ALA A 212 26.97 -34.52 -24.49
C ALA A 212 26.75 -34.97 -25.94
N ARG A 213 26.31 -34.04 -26.81
CA ARG A 213 26.12 -34.27 -28.24
C ARG A 213 27.44 -34.55 -28.95
N SER A 214 28.47 -33.75 -28.67
CA SER A 214 29.80 -33.99 -29.22
C SER A 214 30.37 -35.33 -28.75
N ALA A 215 30.22 -35.68 -27.47
CA ALA A 215 30.61 -37.00 -26.96
C ALA A 215 29.87 -38.14 -27.68
N MET A 216 28.56 -38.03 -27.90
CA MET A 216 27.78 -39.01 -28.66
C MET A 216 28.28 -39.15 -30.12
N GLU A 217 28.57 -38.04 -30.80
CA GLU A 217 29.13 -38.06 -32.17
C GLU A 217 30.51 -38.73 -32.23
N TRP A 218 31.37 -38.48 -31.23
CA TRP A 218 32.67 -39.15 -31.09
C TRP A 218 32.52 -40.67 -30.89
N TYR A 219 31.58 -41.12 -30.06
CA TYR A 219 31.31 -42.55 -29.87
C TYR A 219 30.72 -43.22 -31.12
N GLU A 220 29.81 -42.56 -31.84
CA GLU A 220 29.27 -43.07 -33.11
C GLU A 220 30.34 -43.14 -34.22
N GLY A 221 31.27 -42.18 -34.24
CA GLY A 221 32.42 -42.20 -35.15
C GLY A 221 33.38 -43.35 -34.88
N LEU A 222 33.63 -43.66 -33.59
CA LEU A 222 34.44 -44.82 -33.19
C LEU A 222 33.76 -46.16 -33.52
N GLY A 223 32.42 -46.23 -33.42
CA GLY A 223 31.64 -47.40 -33.83
C GLY A 223 31.70 -47.72 -35.33
N LYS A 224 32.08 -46.75 -36.17
CA LYS A 224 32.28 -46.94 -37.62
C LYS A 224 33.72 -47.32 -38.00
N CYS A 225 34.67 -47.18 -37.07
CA CYS A 225 36.09 -47.49 -37.28
C CYS A 225 36.56 -48.75 -36.53
N ALA A 226 35.67 -49.47 -35.83
CA ALA A 226 36.03 -50.71 -35.15
C ALA A 226 36.03 -51.90 -36.13
N PRO A 227 37.15 -52.63 -36.30
CA PRO A 227 37.08 -53.97 -36.84
C PRO A 227 36.39 -54.88 -35.82
N ASP A 228 35.73 -55.90 -36.34
CA ASP A 228 35.05 -56.99 -35.63
C ASP A 228 35.87 -57.48 -34.42
N VAL A 229 35.52 -57.03 -33.21
CA VAL A 229 36.05 -57.58 -31.95
C VAL A 229 34.86 -57.76 -31.01
N GLY A 230 34.62 -59.04 -30.70
CA GLY A 230 33.46 -59.50 -29.96
C GLY A 230 33.36 -59.01 -28.52
N ASP A 231 32.11 -59.12 -28.03
CA ASP A 231 31.65 -59.18 -26.65
C ASP A 231 32.46 -58.42 -25.58
N GLY A 232 31.93 -57.25 -25.23
CA GLY A 232 32.24 -56.62 -23.95
C GLY A 232 31.80 -55.16 -23.87
N ILE A 233 30.70 -54.91 -23.15
CA ILE A 233 30.10 -53.60 -22.79
C ILE A 233 29.03 -53.12 -23.78
N THR A 234 27.98 -53.91 -23.93
CA THR A 234 26.70 -53.48 -24.52
C THR A 234 25.71 -53.11 -23.42
N THR A 235 25.65 -51.84 -23.01
CA THR A 235 24.38 -51.10 -22.84
C THR A 235 24.63 -49.68 -22.32
N LEU A 236 23.93 -48.72 -22.94
CA LEU A 236 23.80 -47.32 -22.52
C LEU A 236 23.47 -47.15 -21.03
N GLU A 237 22.82 -48.13 -20.40
CA GLU A 237 22.53 -48.16 -18.96
C GLU A 237 23.79 -48.07 -18.08
N THR A 238 24.93 -48.61 -18.52
CA THR A 238 26.18 -48.59 -17.73
C THR A 238 26.83 -47.22 -17.74
N VAL A 239 26.69 -46.46 -18.84
CA VAL A 239 27.21 -45.09 -18.98
C VAL A 239 26.32 -44.11 -18.22
N VAL A 240 24.99 -44.26 -18.33
CA VAL A 240 24.02 -43.44 -17.57
C VAL A 240 24.17 -43.66 -16.07
N ARG A 241 24.32 -44.91 -15.59
CA ARG A 241 24.58 -45.19 -14.16
C ARG A 241 25.89 -44.59 -13.65
N ARG A 242 26.91 -44.45 -14.51
CA ARG A 242 28.20 -43.88 -14.12
C ARG A 242 28.13 -42.36 -14.02
N LEU A 243 27.35 -41.71 -14.89
CA LEU A 243 27.06 -40.28 -14.83
C LEU A 243 26.11 -39.92 -13.68
N ASP A 244 25.12 -40.78 -13.37
CA ASP A 244 24.25 -40.60 -12.20
C ASP A 244 25.00 -40.83 -10.87
N LEU A 245 26.02 -41.69 -10.83
CA LEU A 245 26.89 -41.85 -9.65
C LEU A 245 27.72 -40.59 -9.37
N GLU A 246 28.17 -39.88 -10.40
CA GLU A 246 28.87 -38.59 -10.26
C GLU A 246 27.92 -37.49 -9.76
N ARG A 247 26.65 -37.54 -10.14
CA ARG A 247 25.59 -36.66 -9.62
C ARG A 247 25.29 -36.90 -8.13
N SER A 248 25.45 -38.14 -7.65
CA SER A 248 25.25 -38.50 -6.23
C SER A 248 26.49 -38.24 -5.35
N SER A 249 27.69 -38.15 -5.94
CA SER A 249 28.96 -37.84 -5.26
C SER A 249 29.21 -36.33 -5.09
N ALA A 250 28.55 -35.47 -5.90
CA ALA A 250 28.53 -34.03 -5.70
C ALA A 250 27.50 -33.70 -4.61
N GLY A 251 27.85 -33.97 -3.35
CA GLY A 251 27.00 -33.71 -2.21
C GLY A 251 26.49 -32.27 -2.20
N TYR A 252 25.16 -32.12 -2.24
CA TYR A 252 24.52 -30.92 -1.72
C TYR A 252 24.89 -30.80 -0.24
N PRO A 253 25.52 -29.70 0.23
CA PRO A 253 25.46 -29.40 1.63
C PRO A 253 24.02 -29.01 1.95
N ASP A 254 23.41 -29.77 2.85
CA ASP A 254 22.15 -29.45 3.53
C ASP A 254 22.22 -28.01 4.08
N SER A 255 21.46 -27.11 3.46
CA SER A 255 21.36 -25.71 3.87
C SER A 255 20.36 -25.49 5.01
N SER A 256 19.91 -26.54 5.73
CA SER A 256 19.00 -26.40 6.87
C SER A 256 19.67 -25.91 8.18
N LYS A 257 20.98 -25.64 8.23
CA LYS A 257 21.62 -25.11 9.45
C LYS A 257 22.76 -24.14 9.16
N ARG A 258 22.46 -22.84 9.11
CA ARG A 258 23.35 -21.75 9.56
C ARG A 258 22.62 -20.40 9.49
N GLY A 259 21.99 -20.01 10.59
CA GLY A 259 21.77 -18.59 10.89
C GLY A 259 23.09 -17.95 11.30
N PRO A 260 23.34 -16.66 11.00
CA PRO A 260 24.52 -15.99 11.50
C PRO A 260 24.25 -15.50 12.92
N THR A 261 24.86 -16.18 13.89
CA THR A 261 25.22 -15.59 15.18
C THR A 261 26.43 -14.69 14.94
N LEU A 262 26.23 -13.38 14.88
CA LEU A 262 27.33 -12.42 14.94
C LEU A 262 27.67 -12.19 16.41
N THR A 263 28.79 -12.78 16.81
CA THR A 263 29.49 -12.52 18.06
C THR A 263 30.08 -11.12 18.03
N ASN A 264 29.68 -10.31 19.01
CA ASN A 264 30.34 -9.08 19.41
C ASN A 264 31.82 -9.33 19.72
N ARG A 265 32.71 -8.57 19.09
CA ARG A 265 33.99 -8.16 19.68
C ARG A 265 34.53 -6.91 18.99
N ASP A 266 34.66 -5.89 19.84
CA ASP A 266 35.67 -4.84 19.86
C ASP A 266 35.56 -3.64 18.90
N ILE A 267 35.38 -2.49 19.57
CA ILE A 267 35.51 -1.06 19.21
C ILE A 267 34.22 -0.36 18.75
#